data_AF-A0A087AF55-F1
#
_entry.id   AF-A0A087AF55-F1
#
_cell.length_a   1.000
_cell.length_b   1.000
_cell.length_c   1.000
_cell.angle_alpha   90.00
_cell.angle_beta   90.00
_cell.angle_gamma   90.00
#
_symmetry.space_group_name_H-M   'P 1'
#
loop_
_entity.id
_entity.type
_entity.pdbx_description
1 polymer ?
#
loop_
_entity_poly.entity_id
_entity_poly.type
_entity_poly.pdbx_seq_one_letter_code
_entity_poly.pdbx_strand_id
1 'polypeptide(L)'
;MSELRNLHPDPHARKKCACWEGVATENGDNWRYELAEGASNGTAFAWQGMTNTELAGRVLYARVISDNPNVLDRLTVENGTLLVRRDGWVAARVADGNNSSHTLPLVYGPFVLMERGVYTPEDWERLYDMVQNGTLKYPELQRPWFAGDTFPTTGGGLSFLGFYPHHLELVVVA
;
A
#
# COMPACT_ATOMS: atom_id res chain seq x y z
N MET A 1 15.31 -13.80 13.71
CA MET A 1 15.04 -12.89 12.58
C MET A 1 13.85 -12.03 12.96
N SER A 2 13.87 -10.73 12.66
CA SER A 2 12.71 -9.86 12.92
C SER A 2 11.54 -10.27 12.03
N GLU A 3 10.33 -10.22 12.59
CA GLU A 3 9.10 -10.47 11.84
C GLU A 3 8.88 -9.33 10.82
N LEU A 4 8.50 -9.72 9.60
CA LEU A 4 8.20 -8.79 8.53
C LEU A 4 6.83 -8.14 8.80
N ARG A 5 6.78 -6.81 8.90
CA ARG A 5 5.57 -6.10 9.31
C ARG A 5 5.29 -4.86 8.46
N ASN A 6 4.03 -4.71 8.06
CA ASN A 6 3.50 -3.42 7.60
C ASN A 6 3.26 -2.50 8.81
N LEU A 7 3.92 -1.35 8.82
CA LEU A 7 3.87 -0.38 9.91
C LEU A 7 2.66 0.55 9.85
N HIS A 8 1.92 0.59 8.72
CA HIS A 8 0.75 1.44 8.59
C HIS A 8 -0.42 0.92 9.45
N PRO A 9 -1.14 1.77 10.21
CA PRO A 9 -2.22 1.34 11.10
C PRO A 9 -3.52 0.94 10.39
N ASP A 10 -3.65 1.23 9.10
CA ASP A 10 -4.78 0.84 8.26
C ASP A 10 -4.29 0.33 6.89
N PRO A 11 -3.73 -0.88 6.83
CA PRO A 11 -3.12 -1.44 5.62
C PRO A 11 -4.12 -1.74 4.50
N HIS A 12 -5.38 -2.00 4.83
CA HIS A 12 -6.48 -2.24 3.89
C HIS A 12 -7.14 -0.95 3.37
N ALA A 13 -6.62 0.23 3.73
CA ALA A 13 -7.15 1.52 3.30
C ALA A 13 -8.69 1.71 3.51
N ARG A 14 -9.25 1.10 4.56
CA ARG A 14 -10.70 1.15 4.83
C ARG A 14 -11.13 2.52 5.37
N LYS A 15 -10.20 3.27 5.95
CA LYS A 15 -10.46 4.63 6.46
C LYS A 15 -10.24 5.66 5.37
N LYS A 16 -11.19 6.59 5.23
CA LYS A 16 -11.08 7.77 4.37
C LYS A 16 -9.80 8.55 4.69
N CYS A 17 -9.04 8.88 3.66
CA CYS A 17 -7.95 9.84 3.72
C CYS A 17 -8.45 11.24 3.35
N ALA A 18 -7.75 12.26 3.83
CA ALA A 18 -7.88 13.61 3.34
C ALA A 18 -7.35 13.72 1.90
N CYS A 19 -7.73 14.80 1.24
CA CYS A 19 -7.24 15.20 -0.07
C CYS A 19 -7.09 16.72 -0.13
N TRP A 20 -6.17 17.19 -0.96
CA TRP A 20 -6.03 18.60 -1.34
C TRP A 20 -6.49 18.75 -2.79
N GLU A 21 -7.37 19.72 -3.06
CA GLU A 21 -8.00 19.94 -4.39
C GLU A 21 -8.63 18.68 -4.99
N GLY A 22 -9.08 17.77 -4.12
CA GLY A 22 -9.67 16.50 -4.46
C GLY A 22 -10.94 16.24 -3.67
N VAL A 23 -11.69 15.24 -4.11
CA VAL A 23 -12.88 14.73 -3.44
C VAL A 23 -12.67 13.23 -3.19
N ALA A 24 -13.14 12.77 -2.04
CA ALA A 24 -13.16 11.35 -1.67
C ALA A 24 -14.61 10.87 -1.56
N THR A 25 -14.96 9.82 -2.29
CA THR A 25 -16.29 9.20 -2.30
C THR A 25 -16.22 7.74 -1.86
N GLU A 26 -17.25 7.26 -1.17
CA GLU A 26 -17.35 5.86 -0.75
C GLU A 26 -17.45 4.96 -1.99
N ASN A 27 -16.73 3.84 -1.96
CA ASN A 27 -16.76 2.84 -3.02
C ASN A 27 -16.64 1.42 -2.43
N GLY A 28 -17.78 0.90 -1.96
CA GLY A 28 -17.82 -0.33 -1.18
C GLY A 28 -17.05 -0.18 0.12
N ASP A 29 -16.14 -1.12 0.43
CA ASP A 29 -15.30 -1.07 1.63
C ASP A 29 -14.09 -0.11 1.50
N ASN A 30 -13.93 0.54 0.35
CA ASN A 30 -12.79 1.40 0.01
C ASN A 30 -13.25 2.81 -0.36
N TRP A 31 -12.27 3.68 -0.65
CA TRP A 31 -12.51 5.07 -1.02
C TRP A 31 -11.97 5.36 -2.41
N ARG A 32 -12.80 6.01 -3.22
CA ARG A 32 -12.41 6.59 -4.51
C ARG A 32 -11.96 8.03 -4.30
N TYR A 33 -10.87 8.41 -4.94
CA TYR A 33 -10.32 9.76 -4.91
C TYR A 33 -10.21 10.30 -6.34
N GLU A 34 -10.60 11.56 -6.53
CA GLU A 34 -10.52 12.26 -7.80
C GLU A 34 -10.39 13.77 -7.59
N LEU A 35 -9.99 14.51 -8.64
CA LEU A 35 -9.92 15.97 -8.55
C LEU A 35 -11.29 16.58 -8.27
N ALA A 36 -11.30 17.66 -7.49
CA ALA A 36 -12.49 18.48 -7.36
C ALA A 36 -12.83 19.16 -8.70
N GLU A 37 -14.11 19.47 -8.91
CA GLU A 37 -14.54 20.18 -10.11
C GLU A 37 -13.80 21.52 -10.25
N GLY A 38 -13.21 21.75 -11.43
CA GLY A 38 -12.43 22.96 -11.72
C GLY A 38 -10.98 22.95 -11.25
N ALA A 39 -10.54 21.95 -10.47
CA ALA A 39 -9.15 21.80 -10.08
C ALA A 39 -8.28 21.27 -11.23
N SER A 40 -7.07 21.80 -11.37
CA SER A 40 -6.08 21.35 -12.36
C SER A 40 -4.98 20.47 -11.76
N ASN A 41 -4.91 20.39 -10.43
CA ASN A 41 -3.99 19.55 -9.68
C ASN A 41 -4.60 19.23 -8.31
N GLY A 42 -4.10 18.20 -7.65
CA GLY A 42 -4.61 17.74 -6.37
C GLY A 42 -3.98 16.41 -5.96
N THR A 43 -4.19 16.03 -4.70
CA THR A 43 -3.55 14.83 -4.16
C THR A 43 -4.35 14.16 -3.06
N ALA A 44 -4.17 12.84 -2.90
CA ALA A 44 -4.69 12.05 -1.80
C ALA A 44 -3.59 11.74 -0.77
N PHE A 45 -3.88 11.99 0.51
CA PHE A 45 -2.95 11.73 1.62
C PHE A 45 -2.99 10.24 2.02
N ALA A 46 -2.51 9.38 1.12
CA ALA A 46 -2.67 7.92 1.22
C ALA A 46 -2.06 7.30 2.49
N TRP A 47 -1.06 7.92 3.12
CA TRP A 47 -0.46 7.44 4.38
C TRP A 47 -0.94 8.21 5.61
N GLN A 48 -2.12 8.85 5.53
CA GLN A 48 -2.73 9.50 6.69
C GLN A 48 -2.92 8.50 7.84
N GLY A 49 -2.56 8.95 9.04
CA GLY A 49 -2.45 8.14 10.24
C GLY A 49 -1.00 8.01 10.73
N MET A 50 -0.04 8.45 9.91
CA MET A 50 1.36 8.59 10.26
C MET A 50 1.83 10.01 9.95
N THR A 51 2.79 10.51 10.72
CA THR A 51 3.46 11.79 10.50
C THR A 51 4.56 11.65 9.45
N ASN A 52 4.91 12.73 8.76
CA ASN A 52 6.00 12.69 7.77
C ASN A 52 7.33 12.28 8.40
N THR A 53 7.57 12.58 9.68
CA THR A 53 8.75 12.12 10.42
C THR A 53 8.78 10.61 10.64
N GLU A 54 7.63 9.97 10.81
CA GLU A 54 7.54 8.50 10.88
C GLU A 54 7.72 7.84 9.50
N LEU A 55 7.35 8.56 8.42
CA LEU A 55 7.51 8.11 7.03
C LEU A 55 8.94 8.34 6.50
N ALA A 56 9.66 9.33 7.05
CA ALA A 56 11.05 9.59 6.71
C ALA A 56 11.90 8.32 6.91
N GLY A 57 12.70 7.97 5.91
CA GLY A 57 13.51 6.76 5.97
C GLY A 57 12.75 5.44 5.73
N ARG A 58 11.47 5.50 5.34
CA ARG A 58 10.67 4.30 5.03
C ARG A 58 10.53 4.06 3.53
N VAL A 59 9.99 2.88 3.21
CA VAL A 59 9.42 2.57 1.90
C VAL A 59 7.90 2.65 2.02
N LEU A 60 7.31 3.47 1.15
CA LEU A 60 5.88 3.69 1.08
C LEU A 60 5.31 2.85 -0.07
N TYR A 61 4.29 2.06 0.23
CA TYR A 61 3.57 1.22 -0.73
C TYR A 61 2.11 1.67 -0.84
N ALA A 62 1.55 1.62 -2.04
CA ALA A 62 0.12 1.72 -2.26
C ALA A 62 -0.32 0.83 -3.43
N ARG A 63 -1.56 0.34 -3.36
CA ARG A 63 -2.26 -0.27 -4.49
C ARG A 63 -3.53 0.47 -4.80
N VAL A 64 -3.73 0.76 -6.08
CA VAL A 64 -4.93 1.42 -6.58
C VAL A 64 -5.59 0.60 -7.68
N ILE A 65 -6.88 0.84 -7.89
CA ILE A 65 -7.59 0.43 -9.10
C ILE A 65 -8.06 1.69 -9.81
N SER A 66 -7.85 1.74 -11.12
CA SER A 66 -8.37 2.80 -11.99
C SER A 66 -8.72 2.20 -13.35
N ASP A 67 -9.78 2.72 -13.95
CA ASP A 67 -10.15 2.49 -15.34
C ASP A 67 -9.34 3.37 -16.31
N ASN A 68 -8.61 4.36 -15.79
CA ASN A 68 -7.79 5.27 -16.56
C ASN A 68 -6.32 4.77 -16.61
N PRO A 69 -5.82 4.35 -17.79
CA PRO A 69 -4.44 3.87 -17.94
C PRO A 69 -3.39 4.91 -17.53
N ASN A 70 -3.68 6.20 -17.71
CA ASN A 70 -2.75 7.26 -17.33
C ASN A 70 -2.45 7.26 -15.82
N VAL A 71 -3.42 6.88 -14.99
CA VAL A 71 -3.19 6.71 -13.55
C VAL A 71 -2.18 5.59 -13.34
N LEU A 72 -2.40 4.41 -13.92
CA LEU A 72 -1.55 3.24 -13.71
C LEU A 72 -0.14 3.46 -14.26
N ASP A 73 -0.02 4.17 -15.38
CA ASP A 73 1.24 4.46 -16.08
C ASP A 73 2.04 5.59 -15.43
N ARG A 74 1.42 6.44 -14.61
CA ARG A 74 2.07 7.64 -14.03
C ARG A 74 1.99 7.71 -12.51
N LEU A 75 1.38 6.73 -11.85
CA LEU A 75 1.31 6.65 -10.40
C LEU A 75 2.71 6.82 -9.79
N THR A 76 2.79 7.64 -8.75
CA THR A 76 4.04 7.94 -8.05
C THR A 76 3.71 8.33 -6.62
N VAL A 77 4.74 8.43 -5.79
CA VAL A 77 4.66 8.96 -4.43
C VAL A 77 5.37 10.31 -4.40
N GLU A 78 4.65 11.36 -4.02
CA GLU A 78 5.24 12.69 -3.89
C GLU A 78 6.42 12.67 -2.90
N ASN A 79 7.51 13.35 -3.26
CA ASN A 79 8.73 13.43 -2.44
C ASN A 79 9.38 12.07 -2.08
N GLY A 80 9.08 11.02 -2.85
CA GLY A 80 9.71 9.70 -2.75
C GLY A 80 10.46 9.32 -4.04
N THR A 81 11.52 8.53 -3.91
CA THR A 81 12.21 7.91 -5.04
C THR A 81 11.47 6.64 -5.45
N LEU A 82 10.89 6.64 -6.66
CA LEU A 82 10.18 5.49 -7.20
C LEU A 82 11.07 4.24 -7.23
N LEU A 83 10.58 3.16 -6.62
CA LEU A 83 11.21 1.83 -6.66
C LEU A 83 10.50 0.92 -7.66
N VAL A 84 9.17 0.91 -7.61
CA VAL A 84 8.33 -0.01 -8.38
C VAL A 84 7.03 0.68 -8.80
N ARG A 85 6.60 0.41 -10.05
CA ARG A 85 5.25 0.69 -10.57
C ARG A 85 4.89 -0.32 -11.66
N ARG A 86 3.69 -0.91 -11.57
CA ARG A 86 3.14 -1.90 -12.52
C ARG A 86 1.72 -2.36 -12.11
N ASP A 87 0.78 -2.55 -13.01
CA ASP A 87 -0.53 -3.16 -12.65
C ASP A 87 -1.26 -2.51 -11.43
N GLY A 88 -1.09 -1.19 -11.22
CA GLY A 88 -1.74 -0.44 -10.14
C GLY A 88 -1.07 -0.44 -8.76
N TRP A 89 0.09 -1.10 -8.56
CA TRP A 89 0.93 -0.84 -7.37
C TRP A 89 1.89 0.35 -7.60
N VAL A 90 2.32 0.95 -6.51
CA VAL A 90 3.47 1.86 -6.49
C VAL A 90 4.23 1.64 -5.19
N ALA A 91 5.55 1.70 -5.26
CA ALA A 91 6.39 1.81 -4.08
C ALA A 91 7.49 2.84 -4.28
N ALA A 92 7.78 3.61 -3.23
CA ALA A 92 8.83 4.61 -3.24
C ALA A 92 9.59 4.68 -1.92
N ARG A 93 10.90 4.96 -2.00
CA ARG A 93 11.77 5.21 -0.85
C ARG A 93 11.74 6.70 -0.49
N VAL A 94 11.40 7.02 0.76
CA VAL A 94 11.46 8.39 1.28
C VAL A 94 12.83 8.66 1.90
N ALA A 95 13.64 9.57 1.35
CA ALA A 95 14.97 9.85 1.88
C ALA A 95 14.99 10.09 3.41
N ASP A 96 16.07 9.68 4.08
CA ASP A 96 16.20 9.84 5.54
C ASP A 96 16.10 11.32 5.93
N GLY A 97 15.29 11.62 6.95
CA GLY A 97 15.03 12.98 7.40
C GLY A 97 14.11 13.83 6.49
N ASN A 98 13.61 13.29 5.37
CA ASN A 98 12.65 14.01 4.55
C ASN A 98 11.26 14.04 5.22
N ASN A 99 10.92 15.19 5.81
CA ASN A 99 9.64 15.44 6.48
C ASN A 99 8.59 16.12 5.57
N SER A 100 8.81 16.13 4.26
CA SER A 100 7.85 16.68 3.29
C SER A 100 6.60 15.81 3.18
N SER A 101 5.53 16.33 2.58
CA SER A 101 4.31 15.54 2.36
C SER A 101 4.55 14.39 1.38
N HIS A 102 3.97 13.23 1.68
CA HIS A 102 3.99 12.05 0.80
C HIS A 102 2.56 11.69 0.43
N THR A 103 2.25 11.79 -0.86
CA THR A 103 0.87 11.74 -1.34
C THR A 103 0.79 11.03 -2.70
N LEU A 104 -0.44 10.69 -3.12
CA LEU A 104 -0.72 10.12 -4.44
C LEU A 104 -1.42 11.17 -5.32
N PRO A 105 -0.85 11.54 -6.47
CA PRO A 105 -1.37 12.61 -7.31
C PRO A 105 -2.70 12.22 -7.97
N LEU A 106 -3.65 13.16 -7.97
CA LEU A 106 -4.97 13.00 -8.60
C LEU A 106 -5.02 13.55 -10.04
N VAL A 107 -3.98 14.28 -10.46
CA VAL A 107 -3.90 14.92 -11.79
C VAL A 107 -3.97 13.94 -12.97
N TYR A 108 -3.65 12.66 -12.74
CA TYR A 108 -3.70 11.65 -13.80
C TYR A 108 -5.07 11.00 -13.99
N GLY A 109 -5.99 11.24 -13.07
CA GLY A 109 -7.33 10.70 -13.08
C GLY A 109 -7.74 10.08 -11.75
N PRO A 110 -8.99 9.60 -11.70
CA PRO A 110 -9.55 9.03 -10.49
C PRO A 110 -9.00 7.64 -10.19
N PHE A 111 -8.93 7.28 -8.92
CA PHE A 111 -8.58 5.93 -8.51
C PHE A 111 -9.25 5.53 -7.20
N VAL A 112 -9.34 4.21 -6.97
CA VAL A 112 -9.75 3.62 -5.71
C VAL A 112 -8.51 3.16 -4.97
N LEU A 113 -8.28 3.68 -3.76
CA LEU A 113 -7.18 3.21 -2.92
C LEU A 113 -7.61 1.90 -2.27
N MET A 114 -6.92 0.81 -2.61
CA MET A 114 -7.24 -0.52 -2.12
C MET A 114 -6.39 -0.88 -0.89
N GLU A 115 -5.10 -0.51 -0.95
CA GLU A 115 -4.10 -0.99 0.00
C GLU A 115 -3.02 0.06 0.17
N ARG A 116 -2.42 0.08 1.36
CA ARG A 116 -1.29 0.95 1.69
C ARG A 116 -0.35 0.26 2.67
N GLY A 117 0.91 0.67 2.63
CA GLY A 117 1.90 0.15 3.54
C GLY A 117 3.08 1.07 3.78
N VAL A 118 3.71 0.83 4.91
CA VAL A 118 4.95 1.49 5.33
C VAL A 118 5.89 0.40 5.82
N TYR A 119 7.07 0.31 5.22
CA TYR A 119 8.05 -0.71 5.52
C TYR A 119 9.40 -0.09 5.86
N THR A 120 10.20 -0.81 6.65
CA THR A 120 11.64 -0.55 6.71
C THR A 120 12.26 -0.89 5.34
N PRO A 121 13.39 -0.28 4.96
CA PRO A 121 14.09 -0.65 3.73
C PRO A 121 14.44 -2.15 3.71
N GLU A 122 14.88 -2.70 4.84
CA GLU A 122 15.28 -4.11 4.97
C GLU A 122 14.09 -5.06 4.80
N ASP A 123 12.94 -4.73 5.39
CA ASP A 123 11.72 -5.54 5.22
C ASP A 123 11.18 -5.45 3.80
N TRP A 124 11.30 -4.28 3.16
CA TRP A 124 10.94 -4.10 1.76
C TRP A 124 11.81 -4.95 0.83
N GLU A 125 13.13 -4.98 1.03
CA GLU A 125 14.03 -5.81 0.23
C GLU A 125 13.67 -7.29 0.34
N ARG A 126 13.45 -7.79 1.56
CA ARG A 126 13.01 -9.17 1.79
C ARG A 126 11.67 -9.47 1.11
N LEU A 127 10.69 -8.56 1.23
CA LEU A 127 9.40 -8.68 0.55
C LEU A 127 9.56 -8.75 -0.96
N TYR A 128 10.36 -7.84 -1.51
CA TYR A 128 10.55 -7.74 -2.94
C TYR A 128 11.25 -8.98 -3.50
N ASP A 129 12.28 -9.48 -2.81
CA ASP A 129 12.96 -10.74 -3.16
C ASP A 129 12.00 -11.93 -3.15
N MET A 130 11.10 -12.00 -2.16
CA MET A 130 10.08 -13.05 -2.10
C MET A 130 9.10 -13.01 -3.28
N VAL A 131 8.71 -11.82 -3.73
CA VAL A 131 7.87 -11.63 -4.93
C VAL A 131 8.62 -12.06 -6.18
N GLN A 132 9.86 -11.59 -6.36
CA GLN A 132 10.67 -11.90 -7.56
C GLN A 132 10.97 -13.40 -7.69
N ASN A 133 11.23 -14.06 -6.56
CA ASN A 133 11.55 -15.50 -6.53
C ASN A 133 10.29 -16.40 -6.56
N GLY A 134 9.09 -15.84 -6.64
CA GLY A 134 7.84 -16.61 -6.63
C GLY A 134 7.60 -17.38 -5.34
N THR A 135 8.28 -17.02 -4.26
CA THR A 135 8.18 -17.68 -2.95
C THR A 135 6.80 -17.48 -2.33
N LEU A 136 6.12 -16.38 -2.69
CA LEU A 136 4.71 -16.16 -2.38
C LEU A 136 3.86 -17.06 -3.29
N LYS A 137 3.53 -18.26 -2.79
CA LYS A 137 2.83 -19.32 -3.53
C LYS A 137 1.36 -19.07 -3.80
N TYR A 138 0.81 -17.96 -3.33
CA TYR A 138 -0.58 -17.60 -3.54
C TYR A 138 -0.66 -16.65 -4.75
N PRO A 139 -1.43 -16.96 -5.80
CA PRO A 139 -1.61 -16.08 -6.96
C PRO A 139 -2.03 -14.65 -6.57
N GLU A 140 -2.85 -14.52 -5.53
CA GLU A 140 -3.28 -13.27 -4.91
C GLU A 140 -2.17 -12.54 -4.13
N LEU A 141 -1.11 -13.25 -3.73
CA LEU A 141 0.08 -12.73 -3.07
C LEU A 141 1.29 -12.60 -4.00
N GLN A 142 1.12 -12.56 -5.33
CA GLN A 142 2.17 -12.10 -6.26
C GLN A 142 2.46 -10.59 -6.14
N ARG A 143 2.30 -10.05 -4.93
CA ARG A 143 2.36 -8.64 -4.55
C ARG A 143 3.09 -8.57 -3.21
N PRO A 144 3.92 -7.54 -2.98
CA PRO A 144 4.81 -7.43 -1.82
C PRO A 144 4.05 -7.00 -0.56
N TRP A 145 2.76 -7.31 -0.44
CA TRP A 145 1.90 -6.79 0.62
C TRP A 145 1.31 -7.90 1.47
N PHE A 146 1.23 -7.63 2.77
CA PHE A 146 0.40 -8.34 3.73
C PHE A 146 -0.42 -7.30 4.47
N ALA A 147 -1.71 -7.58 4.60
CA ALA A 147 -2.70 -6.64 5.07
C ALA A 147 -2.72 -6.38 6.58
N GLY A 148 -1.66 -6.72 7.31
CA GLY A 148 -1.80 -7.06 8.73
C GLY A 148 -2.65 -8.34 8.80
N ASP A 149 -2.21 -9.43 9.41
CA ASP A 149 -2.11 -9.54 10.86
C ASP A 149 -1.01 -10.54 11.26
N THR A 150 -0.31 -11.15 10.31
CA THR A 150 0.87 -12.02 10.50
C THR A 150 1.44 -12.41 9.14
N PHE A 151 2.76 -12.60 9.07
CA PHE A 151 3.40 -13.21 7.91
C PHE A 151 3.04 -14.70 7.89
N PRO A 152 2.59 -15.30 6.76
CA PRO A 152 2.45 -16.74 6.67
C PRO A 152 3.85 -17.38 6.56
N THR A 153 4.58 -17.43 7.66
CA THR A 153 5.75 -18.31 7.81
C THR A 153 5.19 -19.67 8.14
N THR A 154 5.08 -20.55 7.16
CA THR A 154 5.67 -21.90 7.18
C THR A 154 5.14 -22.75 6.02
N GLY A 155 6.04 -23.55 5.44
CA GLY A 155 5.66 -24.63 4.55
C GLY A 155 4.78 -25.65 5.29
N GLY A 156 3.77 -26.11 4.59
CA GLY A 156 2.80 -27.10 5.09
C GLY A 156 1.46 -26.80 4.46
N GLY A 157 1.07 -27.60 3.47
CA GLY A 157 -0.14 -27.37 2.70
C GLY A 157 -1.38 -27.27 3.58
N LEU A 158 -2.14 -26.20 3.41
CA LEU A 158 -3.54 -26.17 3.82
C LEU A 158 -4.36 -25.72 2.62
N SER A 159 -5.12 -26.68 2.10
CA SER A 159 -6.18 -26.48 1.12
C SER A 159 -7.26 -25.58 1.72
N PHE A 160 -7.49 -24.41 1.14
CA PHE A 160 -8.63 -23.56 1.52
C PHE A 160 -9.71 -23.62 0.45
N LEU A 161 -10.72 -24.45 0.70
CA LEU A 161 -12.07 -24.22 0.21
C LEU A 161 -12.84 -23.46 1.30
N GLY A 162 -13.25 -22.23 0.99
CA GLY A 162 -14.41 -21.59 1.60
C GLY A 162 -14.15 -20.52 2.68
N PHE A 163 -14.61 -19.30 2.36
CA PHE A 163 -15.24 -18.28 3.22
C PHE A 163 -14.54 -17.82 4.53
N TYR A 164 -14.21 -16.52 4.57
CA TYR A 164 -14.02 -15.70 5.79
C TYR A 164 -15.18 -15.91 6.79
N PRO A 165 -15.01 -15.77 8.13
CA PRO A 165 -14.11 -14.85 8.84
C PRO A 165 -13.39 -15.49 10.06
N HIS A 166 -12.67 -14.69 10.85
CA HIS A 166 -12.20 -14.91 12.25
C HIS A 166 -10.69 -14.75 12.47
N HIS A 167 -10.38 -13.96 13.50
CA HIS A 167 -9.07 -13.74 14.12
C HIS A 167 -8.23 -15.03 14.20
N LEU A 168 -7.01 -14.98 13.67
CA LEU A 168 -5.98 -16.00 13.90
C LEU A 168 -5.03 -15.49 14.99
N GLU A 169 -5.27 -15.90 16.24
CA GLU A 169 -4.25 -15.86 17.29
C GLU A 169 -3.20 -16.95 17.00
N LEU A 170 -1.93 -16.56 17.07
CA LEU A 170 -0.79 -17.42 16.75
C LEU A 170 -0.33 -18.15 18.02
N VAL A 171 -0.56 -19.45 18.10
CA VAL A 171 0.07 -20.31 19.11
C VAL A 171 1.42 -20.76 18.58
N VAL A 172 2.49 -20.29 19.22
CA VAL A 172 3.87 -20.75 18.96
C VAL A 172 4.05 -22.11 19.65
N VAL A 173 4.33 -23.16 18.89
CA VAL A 173 4.88 -24.41 19.44
C VAL A 173 6.39 -24.42 19.16
N ALA A 174 7.16 -24.55 20.24
CA ALA A 174 8.62 -24.43 20.31
C ALA A 174 9.38 -25.47 19.46
#